data_AF-A0A7K2NPP5-F1
#
_entry.id   AF-A0A7K2NPP5-F1
#
_cell.length_a   1.000
_cell.length_b   1.000
_cell.length_c   1.000
_cell.angle_alpha   90.00
_cell.angle_beta   90.00
_cell.angle_gamma   90.00
#
_symmetry.space_group_name_H-M   'P 1'
#
loop_
_entity.id
_entity.type
_entity.pdbx_description
1 polymer ?
#
loop_
_entity_poly.entity_id
_entity_poly.type
_entity_poly.pdbx_seq_one_letter_code
_entity_poly.pdbx_strand_id
1 'polypeptide(L)'
;MRLTPTERDRLLLFGAAELARARRARGLRLNVPEATALIADTVCEAARDGARLAEAVERARSVLGPDDVLPGVADVVTEVHVEAVFDDGSRLAVVADPVGGGGLGDDAPGALLPGRDRPEPEAALRLPVTNTATVPVSVTSHFHF
;
A
#
# COMPACT_ATOMS: atom_id res chain seq x y z
N MET A 1 10.02 -1.05 32.04
CA MET A 1 9.76 -0.05 30.98
C MET A 1 8.37 0.52 31.16
N ARG A 2 8.15 1.79 30.78
CA ARG A 2 6.81 2.39 30.67
C ARG A 2 6.50 2.57 29.19
N LEU A 3 5.93 1.54 28.58
CA LEU A 3 5.58 1.55 27.15
C LEU A 3 4.29 2.33 26.92
N THR A 4 4.34 3.27 25.99
CA THR A 4 3.20 3.96 25.38
C THR A 4 2.32 2.95 24.60
N PRO A 5 1.05 3.29 24.31
CA PRO A 5 0.20 2.46 23.47
C PRO A 5 0.83 2.14 22.11
N THR A 6 1.39 3.15 21.44
CA THR A 6 2.05 3.00 20.13
C THR A 6 3.24 2.04 20.19
N GLU A 7 4.05 2.09 21.25
CA GLU A 7 5.16 1.13 21.42
C GLU A 7 4.67 -0.30 21.64
N ARG A 8 3.51 -0.49 22.29
CA ARG A 8 2.88 -1.82 22.42
C ARG A 8 2.35 -2.32 21.08
N ASP A 9 1.73 -1.45 20.30
CA ASP A 9 1.27 -1.79 18.95
C ASP A 9 2.45 -2.16 18.04
N ARG A 10 3.58 -1.45 18.15
CA ARG A 10 4.81 -1.81 17.44
C ARG A 10 5.31 -3.19 17.83
N LEU A 11 5.24 -3.57 19.11
CA LEU A 11 5.61 -4.92 19.56
C LEU A 11 4.65 -6.00 19.04
N LEU A 12 3.34 -5.69 18.96
CA LEU A 12 2.35 -6.60 18.36
C LEU A 12 2.62 -6.81 16.87
N LEU A 13 2.92 -5.72 16.14
CA LEU A 13 3.31 -5.78 14.73
C LEU A 13 4.56 -6.63 14.52
N PHE A 14 5.60 -6.39 15.32
CA PHE A 14 6.83 -7.19 15.31
C PHE A 14 6.53 -8.68 15.56
N GLY A 15 5.71 -9.01 16.56
CA GLY A 15 5.32 -10.39 16.83
C GLY A 15 4.59 -11.08 15.67
N ALA A 16 3.71 -10.35 14.97
CA ALA A 16 3.05 -10.86 13.77
C ALA A 16 4.04 -11.08 12.61
N ALA A 17 4.99 -10.16 12.42
CA ALA A 17 6.03 -10.29 11.39
C ALA A 17 6.99 -11.45 11.67
N GLU A 18 7.40 -11.65 12.92
CA GLU A 18 8.22 -12.80 13.32
C GLU A 18 7.49 -14.12 13.10
N LEU A 19 6.19 -14.18 13.40
CA LEU A 19 5.37 -15.35 13.08
C LEU A 19 5.30 -15.60 11.57
N ALA A 20 5.17 -14.55 10.75
CA ALA A 20 5.21 -14.63 9.30
C ALA A 20 6.57 -15.14 8.79
N ARG A 21 7.68 -14.59 9.28
CA ARG A 21 9.05 -15.05 8.96
C ARG A 21 9.24 -16.52 9.31
N ALA A 22 8.80 -16.94 10.51
CA ALA A 22 8.89 -18.34 10.95
C ALA A 22 8.05 -19.29 10.08
N ARG A 23 6.90 -18.85 9.58
CA ARG A 23 6.06 -19.62 8.64
C ARG A 23 6.71 -19.71 7.28
N ARG A 24 7.20 -18.59 6.73
CA ARG A 24 7.92 -18.54 5.44
C ARG A 24 9.17 -19.42 5.46
N ALA A 25 9.93 -19.39 6.55
CA ALA A 25 11.12 -20.23 6.73
C ALA A 25 10.83 -21.75 6.70
N ARG A 26 9.58 -22.15 6.98
CA ARG A 26 9.11 -23.55 6.81
C ARG A 26 8.57 -23.85 5.41
N GLY A 27 8.70 -22.92 4.47
CA GLY A 27 8.22 -23.05 3.09
C GLY A 27 6.72 -22.76 2.91
N LEU A 28 6.07 -22.09 3.85
CA LEU A 28 4.67 -21.69 3.70
C LEU A 28 4.56 -20.38 2.93
N ARG A 29 3.64 -20.34 1.97
CA ARG A 29 3.19 -19.10 1.33
C ARG A 29 2.37 -18.26 2.32
N LEU A 30 2.63 -16.96 2.38
CA LEU A 30 2.03 -16.05 3.34
C LEU A 30 0.61 -15.65 2.96
N ASN A 31 -0.27 -15.51 3.95
CA ASN A 31 -1.59 -14.90 3.77
C ASN A 31 -1.53 -13.36 3.91
N VAL A 32 -2.68 -12.69 3.76
CA VAL A 32 -2.82 -11.22 3.84
C VAL A 32 -2.20 -10.63 5.12
N PRO A 33 -2.63 -10.98 6.34
CA PRO A 33 -2.08 -10.36 7.55
C PRO A 33 -0.58 -10.68 7.77
N GLU A 34 -0.11 -11.85 7.34
CA GLU A 34 1.31 -12.20 7.41
C GLU A 34 2.17 -11.35 6.46
N ALA A 35 1.73 -11.20 5.22
CA ALA A 35 2.42 -10.36 4.23
C ALA A 35 2.43 -8.90 4.70
N THR A 36 1.27 -8.34 5.09
CA THR A 36 1.16 -6.97 5.60
C THR A 36 2.08 -6.74 6.80
N ALA A 37 2.09 -7.65 7.79
CA ALA A 37 2.94 -7.51 8.97
C ALA A 37 4.43 -7.54 8.60
N LEU A 38 4.85 -8.47 7.75
CA LEU A 38 6.25 -8.60 7.34
C LEU A 38 6.74 -7.37 6.55
N ILE A 39 5.92 -6.85 5.63
CA ILE A 39 6.22 -5.64 4.85
C ILE A 39 6.33 -4.43 5.79
N ALA A 40 5.35 -4.22 6.67
CA ALA A 40 5.33 -3.10 7.60
C ALA A 40 6.51 -3.16 8.58
N ASP A 41 6.84 -4.35 9.09
CA ASP A 41 7.98 -4.55 9.98
C ASP A 41 9.31 -4.28 9.28
N THR A 42 9.45 -4.64 8.00
CA THR A 42 10.63 -4.30 7.18
C THR A 42 10.88 -2.79 7.14
N VAL A 43 9.83 -1.97 7.01
CA VAL A 43 9.95 -0.52 7.05
C VAL A 43 10.44 -0.05 8.42
N CYS A 44 9.82 -0.55 9.49
CA CYS A 44 10.17 -0.13 10.84
C CYS A 44 11.61 -0.50 11.23
N GLU A 45 12.08 -1.68 10.84
CA GLU A 45 13.47 -2.09 11.08
C GLU A 45 14.45 -1.30 10.22
N ALA A 46 14.12 -1.02 8.95
CA ALA A 46 14.93 -0.14 8.11
C ALA A 46 15.03 1.30 8.68
N ALA A 47 13.92 1.84 9.18
CA ALA A 47 13.92 3.13 9.87
C ALA A 47 14.82 3.09 11.13
N ARG A 48 14.74 1.99 11.89
CA ARG A 48 15.58 1.78 13.08
C ARG A 48 17.07 1.66 12.78
N ASP A 49 17.41 1.13 11.60
CA ASP A 49 18.77 1.06 11.06
C ASP A 49 19.32 2.42 10.56
N GLY A 50 18.50 3.47 10.59
CA GLY A 50 18.86 4.81 10.10
C GLY A 50 18.71 4.98 8.59
N ALA A 51 17.99 4.08 7.90
CA ALA A 51 17.69 4.26 6.48
C ALA A 51 16.73 5.43 6.26
N ARG A 52 16.81 6.07 5.09
CA ARG A 52 15.82 7.12 4.74
C ARG A 52 14.47 6.50 4.39
N LEU A 53 13.39 7.28 4.50
CA LEU A 53 12.03 6.84 4.16
C LEU A 53 11.95 6.14 2.79
N ALA A 54 12.54 6.75 1.75
CA ALA A 54 12.54 6.18 0.40
C ALA A 54 13.25 4.81 0.33
N GLU A 55 14.35 4.64 1.06
CA GLU A 55 15.10 3.38 1.11
C GLU A 55 14.32 2.32 1.90
N ALA A 56 13.67 2.69 3.00
CA ALA A 56 12.84 1.79 3.79
C ALA A 56 11.64 1.28 2.98
N VAL A 57 10.98 2.15 2.20
CA VAL A 57 9.90 1.76 1.28
C VAL A 57 10.40 0.81 0.22
N GLU A 58 11.57 1.06 -0.37
CA GLU A 58 12.14 0.18 -1.41
C GLU A 58 12.54 -1.20 -0.87
N ARG A 59 13.12 -1.24 0.34
CA ARG A 59 13.38 -2.51 1.04
C ARG A 59 12.09 -3.29 1.31
N ALA A 60 11.03 -2.59 1.71
CA ALA A 60 9.74 -3.22 1.97
C ALA A 60 9.07 -3.77 0.70
N ARG A 61 9.26 -3.12 -0.45
CA ARG A 61 8.79 -3.64 -1.76
C ARG A 61 9.54 -4.87 -2.26
N SER A 62 10.79 -5.04 -1.85
CA SER A 62 11.65 -6.13 -2.33
C SER A 62 11.65 -7.36 -1.41
N VAL A 63 10.95 -7.31 -0.28
CA VAL A 63 11.01 -8.36 0.75
C VAL A 63 10.16 -9.60 0.43
N LEU A 64 9.10 -9.42 -0.37
CA LEU A 64 8.22 -10.48 -0.84
C LEU A 64 8.02 -10.36 -2.34
N GLY A 65 8.00 -11.51 -3.02
CA GLY A 65 7.51 -11.64 -4.38
C GLY A 65 6.17 -12.40 -4.44
N PRO A 66 5.59 -12.55 -5.64
CA PRO A 66 4.29 -13.22 -5.83
C PRO A 66 4.32 -14.71 -5.44
N ASP A 67 5.49 -15.34 -5.50
CA ASP A 67 5.68 -16.74 -5.11
C ASP A 67 5.74 -16.93 -3.58
N ASP A 68 6.01 -15.86 -2.81
CA ASP A 68 6.09 -15.91 -1.35
C ASP A 68 4.71 -15.86 -0.68
N VAL A 69 3.67 -15.46 -1.40
CA VAL A 69 2.32 -15.23 -0.85
C VAL A 69 1.30 -16.16 -1.49
N LEU A 70 0.18 -16.44 -0.82
CA LEU A 70 -0.92 -17.24 -1.38
C LEU A 70 -1.55 -16.57 -2.61
N PRO A 71 -2.21 -17.33 -3.51
CA PRO A 71 -2.93 -16.76 -4.64
C PRO A 71 -3.96 -15.73 -4.18
N GLY A 72 -4.06 -14.60 -4.88
CA GLY A 72 -4.99 -13.51 -4.55
C GLY A 72 -4.48 -12.53 -3.49
N VAL A 73 -3.37 -12.83 -2.79
CA VAL A 73 -2.83 -11.90 -1.78
C VAL A 73 -2.28 -10.62 -2.43
N ALA A 74 -1.61 -10.73 -3.57
CA ALA A 74 -1.11 -9.56 -4.32
C ALA A 74 -2.26 -8.65 -4.81
N ASP A 75 -3.42 -9.22 -5.15
CA ASP A 75 -4.61 -8.45 -5.53
C ASP A 75 -5.27 -7.71 -4.36
N VAL A 76 -5.11 -8.24 -3.13
CA VAL A 76 -5.71 -7.66 -1.92
C VAL A 76 -4.77 -6.67 -1.24
N VAL A 77 -3.47 -6.97 -1.18
CA VAL A 77 -2.45 -6.13 -0.52
C VAL A 77 -1.82 -5.20 -1.54
N THR A 78 -2.61 -4.25 -2.03
CA THR A 78 -2.16 -3.27 -3.04
C THR A 78 -1.31 -2.14 -2.44
N GLU A 79 -1.50 -1.86 -1.16
CA GLU A 79 -0.70 -0.90 -0.40
C GLU A 79 -0.57 -1.33 1.07
N VAL A 80 0.55 -0.98 1.70
CA VAL A 80 0.75 -1.12 3.14
C VAL A 80 1.16 0.23 3.72
N HIS A 81 0.41 0.68 4.73
CA HIS A 81 0.67 1.91 5.46
C HIS A 81 1.22 1.58 6.84
N VAL A 82 2.36 2.18 7.19
CA VAL A 82 2.97 2.02 8.51
C VAL A 82 3.65 3.30 8.96
N GLU A 83 3.39 3.72 10.20
CA GLU A 83 4.16 4.78 10.83
C GLU A 83 5.43 4.18 11.44
N ALA A 84 6.59 4.74 11.09
CA ALA A 84 7.88 4.33 11.62
C ALA A 84 8.66 5.54 12.16
N VAL A 85 9.50 5.30 13.16
CA VAL A 85 10.34 6.32 13.79
C VAL A 85 11.70 6.32 13.11
N PHE A 86 11.97 7.35 12.32
CA PHE A 86 13.24 7.62 11.67
C PHE A 86 14.10 8.57 12.53
N ASP A 87 15.35 8.78 12.13
CA ASP A 87 16.27 9.71 12.82
C ASP A 87 15.74 11.16 12.85
N ASP A 88 14.87 11.54 11.91
CA ASP A 88 14.20 12.84 11.83
C ASP A 88 12.78 12.85 12.43
N GLY A 89 12.38 11.76 13.09
CA GLY A 89 11.10 11.61 13.77
C GLY A 89 10.14 10.61 13.10
N SER A 90 8.89 10.58 13.58
CA SER A 90 7.86 9.71 13.01
C SER A 90 7.45 10.14 11.60
N ARG A 91 7.37 9.17 10.69
CA ARG A 91 6.90 9.35 9.31
C ARG A 91 5.93 8.24 8.93
N LEU A 92 4.92 8.58 8.14
CA LEU A 92 4.06 7.58 7.48
C LEU A 92 4.76 7.08 6.21
N ALA A 93 5.04 5.78 6.16
CA ALA A 93 5.49 5.10 4.97
C ALA A 93 4.30 4.47 4.23
N VAL A 94 4.22 4.74 2.93
CA VAL A 94 3.23 4.17 2.02
C VAL A 94 3.95 3.28 1.03
N VAL A 95 3.78 1.97 1.17
CA VAL A 95 4.39 0.97 0.30
C VAL A 95 3.35 0.51 -0.71
N ALA A 96 3.28 1.19 -1.86
CA ALA A 96 2.40 0.80 -2.96
C ALA A 96 3.00 -0.36 -3.76
N ASP A 97 2.14 -1.29 -4.21
CA ASP A 97 2.49 -2.57 -4.86
C ASP A 97 3.61 -3.33 -4.13
N PRO A 98 3.40 -3.72 -2.86
CA PRO A 98 4.47 -4.23 -2.01
C PRO A 98 4.86 -5.69 -2.27
N VAL A 99 4.07 -6.45 -3.02
CA VAL A 99 4.36 -7.86 -3.39
C VAL A 99 4.85 -7.96 -4.83
N GLY A 100 4.48 -7.00 -5.69
CA GLY A 100 4.92 -6.90 -7.07
C GLY A 100 4.33 -8.00 -7.97
N GLY A 101 3.51 -7.60 -8.95
CA GLY A 101 2.97 -8.52 -9.97
C GLY A 101 2.17 -9.71 -9.39
N GLY A 102 1.68 -10.57 -10.29
CA GLY A 102 1.03 -11.83 -9.86
C GLY A 102 -0.43 -11.71 -9.39
N GLY A 103 -1.14 -10.69 -9.86
CA GLY A 103 -2.58 -10.63 -9.69
C GLY A 103 -3.31 -11.74 -10.45
N LEU A 104 -4.40 -12.24 -9.89
CA LEU A 104 -5.25 -13.26 -10.51
C LEU A 104 -6.20 -12.68 -11.58
N GLY A 105 -6.20 -11.36 -11.77
CA GLY A 105 -7.02 -10.69 -12.78
C GLY A 105 -8.52 -10.93 -12.52
N ASP A 106 -9.22 -11.50 -13.50
CA ASP A 106 -10.65 -11.79 -13.39
C ASP A 106 -10.97 -12.86 -12.32
N ASP A 107 -9.98 -13.67 -11.93
CA ASP A 107 -10.11 -14.66 -10.86
C ASP A 107 -9.71 -14.11 -9.47
N ALA A 108 -9.37 -12.81 -9.38
CA ALA A 108 -8.97 -12.19 -8.13
C ALA A 108 -10.12 -12.06 -7.13
N PRO A 109 -9.82 -12.08 -5.81
CA PRO A 109 -10.81 -11.76 -4.80
C PRO A 109 -11.42 -10.37 -5.03
N GLY A 110 -12.73 -10.32 -5.27
CA GLY A 110 -13.43 -9.07 -5.53
C GLY A 110 -13.30 -8.54 -6.96
N ALA A 111 -12.82 -9.36 -7.91
CA ALA A 111 -12.80 -9.01 -9.33
C ALA A 111 -14.20 -8.57 -9.81
N LEU A 112 -14.22 -7.47 -10.56
CA LEU A 112 -15.46 -6.89 -11.07
C LEU A 112 -15.91 -7.67 -12.31
N LEU A 113 -17.17 -8.10 -12.32
CA LEU A 113 -17.79 -8.61 -13.54
C LEU A 113 -18.31 -7.42 -14.34
N PRO A 114 -17.68 -7.07 -15.49
CA PRO A 114 -18.09 -5.90 -16.25
C PRO A 114 -19.54 -6.05 -16.70
N GLY A 115 -20.30 -4.98 -16.49
CA GLY A 115 -21.65 -4.85 -17.01
C GLY A 115 -21.64 -4.61 -18.51
N ARG A 116 -22.84 -4.45 -19.09
CA ARG A 116 -22.97 -4.02 -20.49
C ARG A 116 -22.40 -2.61 -20.63
N ASP A 117 -21.64 -2.38 -21.70
CA ASP A 117 -21.14 -1.03 -22.01
C ASP A 117 -22.28 -0.03 -22.07
N ARG A 118 -22.10 1.08 -21.36
CA ARG A 118 -23.01 2.22 -21.41
C ARG A 118 -22.31 3.32 -22.22
N PRO A 119 -22.90 3.81 -23.31
CA PRO A 119 -22.29 4.88 -24.08
C PRO A 119 -22.11 6.12 -23.20
N GLU A 120 -20.95 6.75 -23.29
CA GLU A 120 -20.72 8.05 -22.65
C GLU A 120 -21.69 9.08 -23.22
N PRO A 121 -22.28 9.95 -22.39
CA PRO A 121 -23.14 11.02 -22.87
C PRO A 121 -22.35 11.97 -23.77
N GLU A 122 -22.89 12.32 -24.92
CA GLU A 122 -22.29 13.33 -25.79
C GLU A 122 -22.28 14.70 -25.11
N ALA A 123 -21.21 15.47 -25.34
CA ALA A 123 -21.08 16.82 -24.79
C ALA A 123 -22.23 17.71 -25.29
N ALA A 124 -23.07 18.19 -24.38
CA ALA A 124 -24.19 19.07 -24.70
C ALA A 124 -23.74 20.44 -25.25
N LEU A 125 -22.57 20.91 -24.81
CA LEU A 125 -21.99 22.19 -25.22
C LEU A 125 -20.46 22.13 -25.12
N ARG A 126 -19.75 22.82 -26.00
CA ARG A 126 -18.29 23.00 -25.94
C ARG A 126 -17.97 24.49 -25.78
N LEU A 127 -17.24 24.83 -24.72
CA LEU A 127 -16.85 26.21 -24.41
C LEU A 127 -15.32 26.31 -24.34
N PRO A 128 -14.68 27.24 -25.06
CA PRO A 128 -13.27 27.54 -24.85
C PRO A 128 -13.11 28.30 -23.53
N VAL A 129 -12.24 27.80 -22.66
CA VAL A 129 -11.98 28.38 -21.34
C VAL A 129 -10.48 28.64 -21.21
N THR A 130 -10.12 29.84 -20.76
CA THR A 130 -8.73 30.21 -20.50
C THR A 130 -8.60 30.65 -19.05
N ASN A 131 -7.75 29.97 -18.29
CA ASN A 131 -7.34 30.43 -16.96
C ASN A 131 -6.30 31.55 -17.12
N THR A 132 -6.64 32.78 -16.75
CA THR A 132 -5.75 33.94 -16.79
C THR A 132 -5.01 34.18 -15.47
N ALA A 133 -5.26 33.36 -14.44
CA ALA A 133 -4.58 33.46 -13.16
C ALA A 133 -3.16 32.87 -13.24
N THR A 134 -2.30 33.31 -12.33
CA THR A 134 -0.95 32.73 -12.13
C THR A 134 -0.97 31.43 -11.33
N VAL A 135 -2.17 30.95 -10.96
CA VAL A 135 -2.37 29.76 -10.13
C VAL A 135 -3.27 28.75 -10.84
N PRO A 136 -3.11 27.44 -10.58
CA PRO A 136 -4.02 26.41 -11.08
C PRO A 136 -5.45 26.62 -10.57
N VAL A 137 -6.44 26.36 -11.43
CA VAL A 137 -7.87 26.38 -11.11
C VAL A 137 -8.46 25.03 -11.49
N SER A 138 -9.23 24.42 -10.59
CA SER A 138 -9.97 23.17 -10.83
C SER A 138 -11.46 23.42 -10.66
N VAL A 139 -12.27 22.86 -11.55
CA VAL A 139 -13.74 22.94 -11.49
C VAL A 139 -14.29 21.52 -11.37
N THR A 140 -15.19 21.30 -10.42
CA THR A 140 -15.81 19.99 -10.18
C THR A 140 -17.08 19.81 -11.02
N SER A 141 -17.53 18.56 -11.20
CA SER A 141 -18.61 18.20 -12.12
C SER A 141 -19.97 18.85 -11.84
N HIS A 142 -20.22 19.29 -10.60
CA HIS A 142 -21.49 19.89 -10.18
C HIS A 142 -21.34 21.37 -9.80
N PHE A 143 -20.19 21.97 -10.10
CA PHE A 143 -20.02 23.40 -9.95
C PHE A 143 -20.81 24.11 -11.05
N HIS A 144 -21.50 25.21 -10.70
CA HIS A 144 -22.18 26.03 -11.68
C HIS A 144 -21.14 26.77 -12.54
N PHE A 145 -20.90 26.24 -13.73
CA PHE A 145 -19.91 26.74 -14.68
C PHE A 145 -20.29 28.12 -15.24
#